data_AF-A0A7X7I5L7-F1
#
_entry.id   AF-A0A7X7I5L7-F1
#
_cell.length_a   1.000
_cell.length_b   1.000
_cell.length_c   1.000
_cell.angle_alpha   90.00
_cell.angle_beta   90.00
_cell.angle_gamma   90.00
#
_symmetry.space_group_name_H-M   'P 1'
#
loop_
_entity.id
_entity.type
_entity.pdbx_description
1 polymer ?
#
loop_
_entity_poly.entity_id
_entity_poly.type
_entity_poly.pdbx_seq_one_letter_code
_entity_poly.pdbx_strand_id
1 'polypeptide(L)' 'MLGQYYLITGIGAFALILLAVITGLFGRNLRKIVPGPLVLKIHKFSALTGALCALLHVLGVHGY' A
#
# COMPACT_ATOMS: atom_id res chain seq x y z
N MET A 1 0.71 18.46 15.12
CA MET A 1 -0.02 17.89 13.97
C MET A 1 0.87 17.09 13.02
N LEU A 2 2.13 17.47 12.80
CA LEU A 2 3.10 16.71 12.01
C LEU A 2 3.17 15.22 12.43
N GLY A 3 3.32 14.91 13.72
CA GLY A 3 3.44 13.51 14.19
C GLY A 3 2.30 12.58 13.78
N GLN A 4 1.05 13.06 13.76
CA GLN A 4 -0.10 12.29 13.26
C GLN A 4 -0.05 12.10 11.75
N TYR A 5 0.42 13.12 11.01
CA TYR A 5 0.65 13.03 9.57
C TYR A 5 1.71 11.98 9.23
N TYR A 6 2.85 11.95 9.94
CA TYR A 6 3.89 10.93 9.80
C TYR A 6 3.33 9.52 10.03
N LEU A 7 2.54 9.37 11.09
CA LEU A 7 1.92 8.10 11.45
C LEU A 7 0.98 7.59 10.35
N ILE A 8 0.07 8.45 9.88
CA ILE A 8 -0.94 8.06 8.88
C ILE A 8 -0.30 7.80 7.52
N THR A 9 0.56 8.70 7.05
CA THR A 9 1.15 8.59 5.70
C THR A 9 2.27 7.55 5.65
N GLY A 10 3.15 7.50 6.65
CA GLY A 10 4.29 6.59 6.69
C GLY A 10 3.89 5.15 7.00
N ILE A 11 3.21 4.92 8.13
CA ILE A 11 2.78 3.56 8.51
C ILE A 11 1.71 3.05 7.53
N GLY A 12 0.80 3.93 7.10
CA GLY A 12 -0.18 3.60 6.06
C GLY A 12 0.48 3.17 4.75
N ALA A 13 1.45 3.94 4.25
CA ALA A 13 2.20 3.57 3.05
C ALA A 13 2.91 2.21 3.21
N PHE A 14 3.58 1.99 4.34
CA PHE A 14 4.28 0.73 4.60
C PHE A 14 3.34 -0.46 4.57
N ALA A 15 2.21 -0.39 5.28
CA ALA A 15 1.23 -1.47 5.34
C ALA A 15 0.62 -1.77 3.96
N LEU A 16 0.29 -0.73 3.19
CA LEU A 16 -0.29 -0.88 1.85
C LEU A 16 0.70 -1.44 0.84
N ILE A 17 1.95 -0.97 0.87
CA ILE A 17 3.01 -1.51 0.00
C ILE A 17 3.30 -2.97 0.37
N LEU A 18 3.37 -3.30 1.66
CA LEU A 18 3.59 -4.68 2.09
C LEU A 18 2.46 -5.60 1.60
N LEU A 19 1.20 -5.16 1.69
CA LEU A 19 0.06 -5.89 1.16
C LEU A 19 0.13 -6.05 -0.37
N ALA A 20 0.55 -5.01 -1.08
CA ALA A 20 0.78 -5.06 -2.53
C ALA A 20 1.87 -6.07 -2.89
N VAL A 21 2.97 -6.11 -2.12
CA VAL A 21 4.07 -7.07 -2.29
C VAL A 21 3.58 -8.50 -2.07
N ILE A 22 2.84 -8.76 -0.99
CA ILE A 22 2.30 -10.10 -0.70
C ILE A 22 1.35 -10.55 -1.83
N THR A 23 0.42 -9.69 -2.23
CA THR A 23 -0.55 -10.01 -3.29
C THR A 23 0.08 -10.12 -4.67
N GLY A 24 1.19 -9.42 -4.92
CA GLY A 24 1.98 -9.53 -6.15
C GLY A 24 2.79 -10.82 -6.22
N LEU A 25 3.63 -11.08 -5.21
CA LEU A 25 4.53 -12.24 -5.16
C LEU A 25 3.76 -13.56 -4.98
N PHE A 26 2.80 -13.60 -4.06
CA PHE A 26 2.03 -14.81 -3.75
C PHE A 26 0.67 -14.86 -4.43
N GLY A 27 0.37 -13.91 -5.33
CA GLY A 27 -0.92 -13.83 -6.02
C GLY A 27 -1.31 -15.10 -6.76
N ARG A 28 -0.37 -15.88 -7.28
CA ARG A 28 -0.67 -17.18 -7.91
C ARG A 28 -1.23 -18.20 -6.90
N ASN A 29 -0.68 -18.24 -5.69
CA ASN A 29 -1.15 -19.14 -4.63
C ASN A 29 -2.43 -18.64 -3.99
N LEU A 30 -2.56 -17.34 -3.76
CA LEU A 30 -3.77 -16.72 -3.20
C LEU A 30 -4.99 -16.95 -4.10
N ARG A 31 -4.82 -16.92 -5.42
CA ARG A 31 -5.89 -17.17 -6.39
C ARG A 31 -6.43 -18.60 -6.42
N LYS A 32 -5.79 -19.54 -5.70
CA LYS A 32 -6.31 -20.91 -5.50
C LYS A 32 -7.38 -20.97 -4.40
N ILE A 33 -7.40 -19.97 -3.51
CA ILE A 33 -8.26 -19.94 -2.31
C ILE A 33 -9.26 -18.78 -2.41
N VAL A 34 -8.89 -17.69 -3.08
CA VAL A 34 -9.66 -16.46 -3.20
C VAL A 34 -9.91 -16.15 -4.68
N PRO A 35 -11.06 -15.56 -5.07
CA PRO A 35 -11.34 -15.22 -6.45
C PRO A 35 -10.23 -14.37 -7.11
N GLY A 36 -9.77 -14.81 -8.27
CA GLY A 36 -8.79 -14.12 -9.13
C GLY A 36 -8.95 -12.60 -9.20
N PRO A 37 -10.15 -12.11 -9.58
CA PRO A 37 -10.42 -10.68 -9.71
C PRO A 37 -10.29 -9.91 -8.38
N LEU A 38 -10.58 -10.54 -7.25
CA LEU A 38 -10.49 -9.90 -5.94
C LEU A 38 -9.03 -9.69 -5.54
N VAL A 39 -8.18 -10.69 -5.72
CA VAL A 39 -6.73 -10.59 -5.45
C VAL A 39 -6.11 -9.47 -6.29
N LEU A 40 -6.47 -9.37 -7.56
CA LEU A 40 -5.98 -8.32 -8.47
C LEU A 40 -6.50 -6.92 -8.08
N LYS A 41 -7.76 -6.81 -7.65
CA LYS A 41 -8.32 -5.54 -7.14
C LYS A 41 -7.59 -5.08 -5.88
N ILE A 42 -7.37 -5.98 -4.93
CA ILE A 42 -6.65 -5.68 -3.68
C ILE A 42 -5.21 -5.26 -4.00
N HIS A 43 -4.50 -5.99 -4.86
CA HIS A 43 -3.15 -5.64 -5.28
C HIS A 43 -3.10 -4.23 -5.90
N LYS A 44 -3.97 -3.95 -6.88
CA LYS A 44 -4.00 -2.64 -7.55
C LYS A 44 -4.32 -1.51 -6.58
N PHE A 45 -5.33 -1.70 -5.72
CA PHE A 45 -5.74 -0.69 -4.77
C PHE A 45 -4.64 -0.41 -3.74
N SER A 46 -4.04 -1.45 -3.17
CA SER A 46 -2.96 -1.33 -2.20
C SER A 46 -1.69 -0.72 -2.80
N ALA A 47 -1.33 -1.10 -4.03
CA ALA A 47 -0.18 -0.50 -4.72
C ALA A 47 -0.37 1.00 -4.99
N LEU A 48 -1.54 1.40 -5.52
CA LEU A 48 -1.82 2.80 -5.86
C LEU A 48 -1.95 3.68 -4.62
N THR A 49 -2.70 3.22 -3.61
CA THR A 49 -2.88 3.98 -2.36
C THR A 49 -1.59 4.01 -1.55
N GLY A 50 -0.83 2.91 -1.50
CA GLY A 50 0.48 2.86 -0.86
C GLY A 50 1.48 3.82 -1.50
N ALA A 51 1.54 3.85 -2.83
CA ALA A 51 2.38 4.81 -3.56
C ALA A 51 1.96 6.26 -3.32
N LEU A 52 0.66 6.56 -3.33
CA LEU A 52 0.14 7.88 -3.01
C LEU A 52 0.50 8.30 -1.58
N CYS A 53 0.31 7.43 -0.59
CA CYS A 53 0.68 7.69 0.79
C CYS A 53 2.18 7.92 0.95
N ALA A 54 3.02 7.16 0.23
CA ALA A 54 4.47 7.36 0.23
C ALA A 54 4.86 8.71 -0.40
N LEU A 55 4.24 9.10 -1.50
CA LEU A 55 4.45 10.41 -2.12
C LEU A 55 4.05 11.55 -1.18
N LEU A 56 2.87 11.45 -0.55
CA LEU A 56 2.43 12.41 0.44
C LEU A 56 3.40 12.46 1.61
N HIS A 57 3.81 11.31 2.14
CA HIS A 57 4.82 11.23 3.19
C HIS A 57 6.09 11.98 2.81
N VAL A 58 6.70 11.66 1.67
CA VAL A 58 7.93 12.34 1.22
C VAL A 58 7.72 13.84 1.04
N LEU A 59 6.63 14.28 0.43
CA LEU A 59 6.32 15.70 0.25
C LEU A 59 6.12 16.43 1.59
N GLY A 60 5.40 15.83 2.53
CA GLY A 60 5.14 16.45 3.84
C GLY A 60 6.32 16.37 4.81
N VAL A 61 7.27 15.45 4.59
CA VAL A 61 8.44 15.23 5.45
C VAL A 61 9.69 15.93 4.92
N HIS A 62 9.88 15.96 3.60
CA HIS A 62 11.09 16.48 2.96
C HIS A 62 10.83 17.68 2.03
N GLY A 63 9.57 17.98 1.70
CA GLY A 63 9.20 19.12 0.86
C GLY A 63 8.94 20.42 1.62
N TYR A 64 9.05 20.41 2.95
CA TYR A 64 8.89 21.55 3.86
C TYR A 64 10.10 21.69 4.78
#